data_AF-A0A3C1KZ53-F1
#
_entry.id   AF-A0A3C1KZ53-F1
#
_cell.length_a   1.000
_cell.length_b   1.000
_cell.length_c   1.000
_cell.angle_alpha   90.00
_cell.angle_beta   90.00
_cell.angle_gamma   90.00
#
_symmetry.space_group_name_H-M   'P 1'
#
loop_
_entity.id
_entity.type
_entity.pdbx_description
1 polymer ?
#
loop_
_entity_poly.entity_id
_entity_poly.type
_entity_poly.pdbx_seq_one_letter_code
_entity_poly.pdbx_strand_id
1 'polypeptide(L)'
;MLYGFTRFIVERFIGDSMRARSWSLSDVGLVRSANEDCLLADDERGLYVIADGLGGQAAGDIASQIAVQTLAQVAPKLRILADHADVHHDEKNRRAVFDQLQQAVERANQEIFERAHSDAKLSGMMTTLTTVLLANRAAFVAHVGDSRVYLSRTGALDQLTMDHTLAEELVRVGRLERDDVSTFRFRNVVARALGEKATVQIDLFYVDLRSNDRLILCSDGLSDYVKDRKIAELVHSNTPAKSLVEAANGNGGGDNVSVVVVDVLEASSADKTTTVPSMPAMEHTEKVTVLGGLYFCQHLTEDERLKVLRYVHEVNVAAGQHIVREGERSDDFYLCVKGRAEVCIDGIRVNEIRGSGHFGEIALVSGQARSATVTAISACHLFRLSRDGFYDLSQKDQAIAVKMLWAISQSLAQRVTELSHQVVSAKRS
;
A
#
# COMPACT_ATOMS: atom_id res chain seq x y z
N MET A 1 19.56 -23.35 12.39
CA MET A 1 18.71 -24.55 12.20
C MET A 1 17.31 -24.06 11.81
N LEU A 2 17.10 -23.75 10.53
CA LEU A 2 15.81 -23.40 9.91
C LEU A 2 15.91 -23.94 8.47
N TYR A 3 15.72 -25.25 8.33
CA TYR A 3 15.58 -25.91 7.03
C TYR A 3 14.25 -26.65 7.05
N GLY A 4 13.45 -26.42 6.00
CA GLY A 4 12.32 -27.23 5.54
C GLY A 4 11.48 -27.93 6.61
N PHE A 5 10.45 -27.26 7.11
CA PHE A 5 9.29 -27.97 7.65
C PHE A 5 8.01 -27.27 7.20
N THR A 6 7.17 -28.03 6.49
CA THR A 6 5.72 -27.81 6.47
C THR A 6 5.27 -27.75 7.93
N ARG A 7 5.04 -26.54 8.47
CA ARG A 7 4.77 -26.36 9.90
C ARG A 7 3.27 -26.26 10.15
N PHE A 8 2.87 -26.93 11.23
CA PHE A 8 1.52 -27.09 11.73
C PHE A 8 0.81 -25.75 11.95
N ILE A 9 -0.47 -25.75 11.57
CA ILE A 9 -1.43 -24.66 11.70
C ILE A 9 -1.51 -24.23 13.18
N VAL A 10 -0.91 -23.09 13.52
CA VAL A 10 -1.19 -22.40 14.79
C VAL A 10 -2.21 -21.32 14.47
N GLU A 11 -3.50 -21.66 14.55
CA GLU A 11 -4.55 -20.70 14.31
C GLU A 11 -4.64 -19.70 15.49
N ARG A 12 -4.13 -18.48 15.33
CA ARG A 12 -4.24 -17.43 16.37
C ARG A 12 -4.89 -16.16 15.84
N PHE A 13 -5.51 -15.43 16.75
CA PHE A 13 -6.22 -14.19 16.49
C PHE A 13 -5.24 -13.05 16.15
N ILE A 14 -5.59 -12.26 15.15
CA ILE A 14 -5.01 -10.97 14.79
C ILE A 14 -6.01 -9.90 15.25
N GLY A 15 -5.68 -9.19 16.31
CA GLY A 15 -6.64 -8.36 17.04
C GLY A 15 -7.84 -9.17 17.56
N ASP A 16 -8.99 -8.52 17.71
CA ASP A 16 -10.22 -9.14 18.26
C ASP A 16 -11.13 -9.82 17.21
N SER A 17 -10.83 -9.68 15.90
CA SER A 17 -11.83 -9.95 14.84
C SER A 17 -11.39 -10.82 13.66
N MET A 18 -10.09 -11.07 13.47
CA MET A 18 -9.59 -11.88 12.34
C MET A 18 -8.59 -12.94 12.84
N ARG A 19 -8.43 -14.04 12.10
CA ARG A 19 -7.39 -15.05 12.30
C ARG A 19 -6.63 -15.20 10.99
N ALA A 20 -5.33 -15.44 11.07
CA ALA A 20 -4.58 -15.85 9.90
C ALA A 20 -4.15 -17.30 10.00
N ARG A 21 -4.03 -17.91 8.83
CA ARG A 21 -3.40 -19.20 8.64
C ARG A 21 -2.55 -19.10 7.40
N SER A 22 -1.29 -19.50 7.47
CA SER A 22 -0.42 -19.47 6.30
C SER A 22 0.09 -20.84 5.86
N TRP A 23 0.48 -20.90 4.59
CA TRP A 23 1.33 -21.94 4.02
C TRP A 23 2.53 -21.27 3.39
N SER A 24 3.72 -21.75 3.69
CA SER A 24 4.94 -21.26 3.07
C SER A 24 5.80 -22.40 2.54
N LEU A 25 6.50 -22.13 1.45
CA LEU A 25 7.50 -23.03 0.88
C LEU A 25 8.55 -22.21 0.15
N SER A 26 9.81 -22.61 0.33
CA SER A 26 10.95 -22.10 -0.43
C SER A 26 11.70 -23.31 -0.99
N ASP A 27 12.06 -23.23 -2.27
CA ASP A 27 12.75 -24.27 -3.02
C ASP A 27 13.89 -23.65 -3.82
N VAL A 28 15.01 -24.37 -3.93
CA VAL A 28 16.20 -23.90 -4.67
C VAL A 28 15.95 -23.81 -6.18
N GLY A 29 14.90 -24.47 -6.69
CA GLY A 29 14.65 -24.61 -8.11
C GLY A 29 15.43 -25.77 -8.71
N LEU A 30 15.44 -25.83 -10.05
CA LEU A 30 16.06 -26.91 -10.81
C LEU A 30 17.44 -26.55 -11.37
N VAL A 31 17.78 -25.25 -11.41
CA VAL A 31 19.00 -24.75 -12.06
C VAL A 31 20.02 -24.17 -11.07
N ARG A 32 19.57 -23.47 -10.02
CA ARG A 32 20.47 -22.86 -9.03
C ARG A 32 21.10 -23.92 -8.12
N SER A 33 22.30 -23.64 -7.62
CA SER A 33 23.03 -24.56 -6.73
C SER A 33 22.85 -24.23 -5.24
N ALA A 34 22.34 -23.05 -4.93
CA ALA A 34 22.07 -22.57 -3.59
C ALA A 34 20.77 -21.76 -3.60
N ASN A 35 20.13 -21.67 -2.43
CA ASN A 35 18.94 -20.86 -2.23
C ASN A 35 19.33 -19.54 -1.56
N GLU A 36 19.16 -18.45 -2.28
CA GLU A 36 19.43 -17.08 -1.82
C GLU A 36 18.13 -16.39 -1.32
N ASP A 37 16.97 -17.03 -1.52
CA ASP A 37 15.71 -16.56 -0.94
C ASP A 37 15.62 -16.85 0.56
N CYS A 38 15.00 -15.92 1.28
CA CYS A 38 14.61 -16.10 2.67
C CYS A 38 13.15 -15.68 2.88
N LEU A 39 12.41 -16.42 3.71
CA LEU A 39 11.04 -16.09 4.06
C LEU A 39 10.77 -16.21 5.56
N LEU A 40 9.77 -15.46 6.03
CA LEU A 40 9.18 -15.58 7.35
C LEU A 40 7.66 -15.68 7.21
N ALA A 41 7.07 -16.66 7.89
CA ALA A 41 5.64 -16.73 8.10
C ALA A 41 5.38 -16.85 9.61
N ASP A 42 4.98 -15.74 10.22
CA ASP A 42 4.73 -15.61 11.66
C ASP A 42 3.24 -15.32 11.90
N ASP A 43 2.42 -16.37 11.83
CA ASP A 43 0.97 -16.31 12.07
C ASP A 43 0.65 -15.72 13.46
N GLU A 44 1.53 -15.92 14.46
CA GLU A 44 1.32 -15.40 15.83
C GLU A 44 1.39 -13.87 15.89
N ARG A 45 2.26 -13.27 15.09
CA ARG A 45 2.43 -11.81 15.03
C ARG A 45 1.73 -11.20 13.81
N GLY A 46 1.23 -12.03 12.90
CA GLY A 46 0.63 -11.63 11.63
C GLY A 46 1.63 -10.98 10.68
N LEU A 47 2.91 -11.39 10.75
CA LEU A 47 4.00 -10.84 9.94
C LEU A 47 4.50 -11.87 8.93
N TYR A 48 4.53 -11.48 7.66
CA TYR A 48 4.98 -12.30 6.55
C TYR A 48 6.00 -11.54 5.74
N VAL A 49 7.11 -12.18 5.40
CA VAL A 49 8.25 -11.53 4.73
C VAL A 49 8.79 -12.47 3.67
N ILE A 50 9.15 -11.94 2.51
CA ILE A 50 9.99 -12.58 1.50
C ILE A 50 11.11 -11.61 1.15
N ALA A 51 12.32 -12.14 1.05
CA ALA A 51 13.51 -11.43 0.58
C ALA A 51 14.26 -12.34 -0.40
N ASP A 52 14.51 -11.84 -1.60
CA ASP A 52 15.26 -12.53 -2.66
C ASP A 52 16.69 -11.97 -2.68
N GLY A 53 17.67 -12.84 -2.45
CA GLY A 53 19.07 -12.46 -2.33
C GLY A 53 19.71 -12.20 -3.70
N LEU A 54 20.36 -11.04 -3.83
CA LEU A 54 21.06 -10.60 -5.03
C LEU A 54 22.56 -10.45 -4.73
N GLY A 55 23.43 -10.83 -5.68
CA GLY A 55 24.88 -10.68 -5.55
C GLY A 55 25.68 -11.98 -5.70
N GLY A 56 25.00 -13.12 -5.83
CA GLY A 56 25.58 -14.41 -6.16
C GLY A 56 26.07 -15.21 -4.95
N GLN A 57 25.63 -16.47 -4.89
CA GLN A 57 25.94 -17.45 -3.85
C GLN A 57 25.77 -16.87 -2.43
N ALA A 58 26.76 -17.05 -1.56
CA ALA A 58 26.66 -16.77 -0.12
C ALA A 58 26.37 -15.29 0.22
N ALA A 59 26.69 -14.36 -0.68
CA ALA A 59 26.45 -12.94 -0.45
C ALA A 59 24.94 -12.62 -0.43
N GLY A 60 24.19 -13.12 -1.43
CA GLY A 60 22.74 -12.93 -1.51
C GLY A 60 21.99 -13.59 -0.37
N ASP A 61 22.35 -14.85 -0.03
CA ASP A 61 21.79 -15.59 1.11
C ASP A 61 21.96 -14.82 2.44
N ILE A 62 23.15 -14.26 2.68
CA ILE A 62 23.40 -13.46 3.89
C ILE A 62 22.55 -12.17 3.90
N ALA A 63 22.43 -11.48 2.75
CA ALA A 63 21.62 -10.28 2.66
C ALA A 63 20.14 -10.53 2.94
N SER A 64 19.54 -11.55 2.30
CA SER A 64 18.12 -11.90 2.49
C SER A 64 17.84 -12.34 3.94
N GLN A 65 18.75 -13.11 4.54
CA GLN A 65 18.68 -13.49 5.95
C GLN A 65 18.72 -12.28 6.89
N ILE A 66 19.61 -11.30 6.66
CA ILE A 66 19.66 -10.08 7.49
C ILE A 66 18.34 -9.33 7.42
N ALA A 67 17.75 -9.21 6.23
CA ALA A 67 16.50 -8.50 6.04
C ALA A 67 15.35 -9.16 6.81
N VAL A 68 15.17 -10.47 6.62
CA VAL A 68 14.11 -11.25 7.30
C VAL A 68 14.31 -11.25 8.83
N GLN A 69 15.55 -11.43 9.32
CA GLN A 69 15.84 -11.44 10.75
C GLN A 69 15.58 -10.08 11.41
N THR A 70 15.92 -8.98 10.73
CA THR A 70 15.66 -7.63 11.23
C THR A 70 14.17 -7.38 11.42
N LEU A 71 13.35 -7.81 10.45
CA LEU A 71 11.89 -7.73 10.55
C LEU A 71 11.32 -8.65 11.64
N ALA A 72 11.84 -9.88 11.77
CA ALA A 72 11.45 -10.79 12.84
C ALA A 72 11.70 -10.21 14.24
N GLN A 73 12.81 -9.49 14.45
CA GLN A 73 13.14 -8.88 15.73
C GLN A 73 12.17 -7.76 16.13
N VAL A 74 11.63 -6.99 15.17
CA VAL A 74 10.66 -5.92 15.45
C VAL A 74 9.22 -6.40 15.48
N ALA A 75 8.95 -7.63 15.04
CA ALA A 75 7.60 -8.21 14.95
C ALA A 75 6.76 -8.06 16.24
N PRO A 76 7.30 -8.27 17.47
CA PRO A 76 6.52 -8.05 18.70
C PRO A 76 6.04 -6.60 18.86
N LYS A 77 6.90 -5.63 18.53
CA LYS A 77 6.59 -4.21 18.63
C LYS A 77 5.56 -3.80 17.57
N LEU A 78 5.70 -4.31 16.36
CA LEU A 78 4.73 -4.10 15.27
C LEU A 78 3.35 -4.63 15.64
N ARG A 79 3.27 -5.84 16.22
CA ARG A 79 2.01 -6.42 16.69
C ARG A 79 1.32 -5.52 17.72
N ILE A 80 2.06 -5.06 18.74
CA ILE A 80 1.51 -4.17 19.79
C ILE A 80 0.92 -2.89 19.18
N LEU A 81 1.61 -2.26 18.23
CA LEU A 81 1.11 -1.05 17.56
C LEU A 81 -0.11 -1.35 16.69
N ALA A 82 -0.06 -2.44 15.93
CA ALA A 82 -1.14 -2.84 15.05
C ALA A 82 -2.43 -3.20 15.81
N ASP A 83 -2.33 -3.68 17.05
CA ASP A 83 -3.47 -3.95 17.94
C ASP A 83 -3.91 -2.75 18.78
N HIS A 84 -3.12 -1.67 18.85
CA HIS A 84 -3.37 -0.56 19.78
C HIS A 84 -4.71 0.15 19.52
N ALA A 85 -5.09 0.33 18.25
CA ALA A 85 -6.34 0.96 17.85
C ALA A 85 -6.76 0.50 16.44
N ASP A 86 -8.02 0.72 16.09
CA ASP A 86 -8.51 0.47 14.73
C ASP A 86 -7.81 1.40 13.73
N VAL A 87 -6.90 0.83 12.94
CA VAL A 87 -6.09 1.52 11.92
C VAL A 87 -6.90 2.21 10.83
N HIS A 88 -8.18 1.85 10.66
CA HIS A 88 -9.09 2.51 9.72
C HIS A 88 -9.52 3.89 10.23
N HIS A 89 -9.73 4.00 11.54
CA HIS A 89 -10.28 5.18 12.19
C HIS A 89 -9.23 6.00 12.98
N ASP A 90 -8.08 5.40 13.31
CA ASP A 90 -6.98 6.06 14.02
C ASP A 90 -5.77 6.30 13.09
N GLU A 91 -5.72 7.51 12.53
CA GLU A 91 -4.62 7.97 11.67
C GLU A 91 -3.26 7.96 12.37
N LYS A 92 -3.23 8.32 13.65
CA LYS A 92 -2.00 8.40 14.44
C LYS A 92 -1.43 7.01 14.67
N ASN A 93 -2.28 6.05 15.01
CA ASN A 93 -1.86 4.65 15.14
C ASN A 93 -1.35 4.11 13.81
N ARG A 94 -2.10 4.32 12.72
CA ARG A 94 -1.69 3.88 11.39
C ARG A 94 -0.34 4.45 10.96
N ARG A 95 -0.11 5.74 11.19
CA ARG A 95 1.19 6.37 10.95
C ARG A 95 2.31 5.74 11.78
N ALA A 96 2.07 5.46 13.06
CA ALA A 96 3.06 4.81 13.92
C ALA A 96 3.43 3.40 13.44
N VAL A 97 2.46 2.63 12.93
CA VAL A 97 2.71 1.32 12.29
C VAL A 97 3.60 1.48 11.06
N PHE A 98 3.26 2.41 10.15
CA PHE A 98 4.08 2.67 8.96
C PHE A 98 5.49 3.14 9.30
N ASP A 99 5.64 4.05 10.27
CA ASP A 99 6.95 4.56 10.66
C ASP A 99 7.81 3.46 11.29
N GLN A 100 7.22 2.51 12.03
CA GLN A 100 7.97 1.35 12.53
C GLN A 100 8.36 0.36 11.43
N LEU A 101 7.48 0.09 10.47
CA LEU A 101 7.84 -0.73 9.30
C LEU A 101 8.97 -0.07 8.51
N GLN A 102 8.85 1.23 8.24
CA GLN A 102 9.87 2.01 7.55
C GLN A 102 11.24 1.93 8.26
N GLN A 103 11.28 2.19 9.57
CA GLN A 103 12.51 2.11 10.37
C GLN A 103 13.14 0.71 10.37
N ALA A 104 12.32 -0.36 10.33
CA ALA A 104 12.81 -1.72 10.29
C ALA A 104 13.47 -2.05 8.94
N VAL A 105 12.86 -1.62 7.83
CA VAL A 105 13.42 -1.80 6.48
C VAL A 105 14.67 -0.93 6.29
N GLU A 106 14.67 0.32 6.74
CA GLU A 106 15.84 1.20 6.70
C GLU A 106 17.01 0.63 7.51
N ARG A 107 16.73 0.04 8.68
CA ARG A 107 17.75 -0.66 9.48
C ARG A 107 18.32 -1.87 8.75
N ALA A 108 17.46 -2.68 8.12
CA ALA A 108 17.91 -3.82 7.32
C ALA A 108 18.80 -3.34 6.17
N ASN A 109 18.40 -2.29 5.46
CA ASN A 109 19.21 -1.67 4.40
C ASN A 109 20.58 -1.24 4.90
N GLN A 110 20.62 -0.51 6.02
CA GLN A 110 21.85 0.01 6.59
C GLN A 110 22.81 -1.12 7.01
N GLU A 111 22.32 -2.15 7.69
CA GLU A 111 23.13 -3.31 8.10
C GLU A 111 23.70 -4.04 6.89
N ILE A 112 22.90 -4.25 5.85
CA ILE A 112 23.34 -4.91 4.61
C ILE A 112 24.39 -4.05 3.91
N PHE A 113 24.13 -2.75 3.76
CA PHE A 113 25.06 -1.80 3.14
C PHE A 113 26.40 -1.76 3.87
N GLU A 114 26.41 -1.64 5.20
CA GLU A 114 27.63 -1.55 6.02
C GLU A 114 28.45 -2.85 5.96
N ARG A 115 27.81 -4.02 6.02
CA ARG A 115 28.51 -5.31 5.85
C ARG A 115 29.08 -5.49 4.45
N ALA A 116 28.35 -5.10 3.41
CA ALA A 116 28.82 -5.16 2.02
C ALA A 116 30.09 -4.31 1.79
N HIS A 117 30.24 -3.22 2.55
CA HIS A 117 31.38 -2.32 2.45
C HIS A 117 32.56 -2.71 3.36
N SER A 118 32.33 -3.50 4.41
CA SER A 118 33.36 -3.87 5.40
C SER A 118 33.96 -5.26 5.20
N ASP A 119 33.25 -6.19 4.56
CA ASP A 119 33.76 -7.52 4.22
C ASP A 119 33.85 -7.69 2.69
N ALA A 120 35.08 -7.84 2.19
CA ALA A 120 35.33 -8.07 0.78
C ALA A 120 34.63 -9.31 0.21
N LYS A 121 34.31 -10.31 1.04
CA LYS A 121 33.56 -11.51 0.63
C LYS A 121 32.07 -11.27 0.45
N LEU A 122 31.55 -10.19 1.03
CA LEU A 122 30.14 -9.79 0.97
C LEU A 122 29.95 -8.58 0.06
N SER A 123 30.99 -8.21 -0.70
CA SER A 123 30.96 -7.05 -1.57
C SER A 123 29.82 -7.17 -2.59
N GLY A 124 28.98 -6.15 -2.65
CA GLY A 124 27.83 -6.10 -3.56
C GLY A 124 26.64 -6.96 -3.13
N MET A 125 26.60 -7.49 -1.90
CA MET A 125 25.41 -8.19 -1.41
C MET A 125 24.21 -7.23 -1.35
N MET A 126 23.09 -7.69 -1.89
CA MET A 126 21.85 -6.95 -1.95
C MET A 126 20.69 -7.93 -1.76
N THR A 127 19.50 -7.44 -1.49
CA THR A 127 18.30 -8.29 -1.47
C THR A 127 17.06 -7.47 -1.73
N THR A 128 16.03 -8.09 -2.31
CA THR A 128 14.67 -7.53 -2.28
C THR A 128 14.10 -7.65 -0.86
N LEU A 129 12.99 -6.96 -0.60
CA LEU A 129 12.19 -7.17 0.60
C LEU A 129 10.74 -6.85 0.31
N THR A 130 9.87 -7.82 0.56
CA THR A 130 8.42 -7.64 0.51
C THR A 130 7.80 -8.17 1.78
N THR A 131 7.10 -7.31 2.50
CA THR A 131 6.52 -7.61 3.81
C THR A 131 5.04 -7.31 3.84
N VAL A 132 4.28 -8.19 4.50
CA VAL A 132 2.88 -7.98 4.88
C VAL A 132 2.75 -8.08 6.40
N LEU A 133 2.20 -7.05 7.04
CA LEU A 133 1.78 -7.06 8.44
C LEU A 133 0.26 -6.95 8.51
N LEU A 134 -0.39 -7.95 9.09
CA LEU A 134 -1.83 -7.93 9.32
C LEU A 134 -2.17 -7.12 10.56
N ALA A 135 -3.19 -6.27 10.48
CA ALA A 135 -3.64 -5.41 11.56
C ALA A 135 -5.17 -5.25 11.49
N ASN A 136 -5.90 -5.89 12.40
CA ASN A 136 -7.37 -5.96 12.35
C ASN A 136 -7.86 -6.44 10.97
N ARG A 137 -8.54 -5.56 10.23
CA ARG A 137 -9.04 -5.77 8.86
C ARG A 137 -8.20 -5.06 7.81
N ALA A 138 -6.89 -4.98 8.01
CA ALA A 138 -5.96 -4.37 7.08
C ALA A 138 -4.68 -5.19 6.93
N ALA A 139 -4.06 -5.12 5.74
CA ALA A 139 -2.70 -5.60 5.48
C ALA A 139 -1.82 -4.40 5.15
N PHE A 140 -0.82 -4.15 5.99
CA PHE A 140 0.23 -3.16 5.72
C PHE A 140 1.32 -3.81 4.90
N VAL A 141 1.75 -3.13 3.85
CA VAL A 141 2.78 -3.59 2.92
C VAL A 141 3.99 -2.67 3.00
N ALA A 142 5.18 -3.27 3.06
CA ALA A 142 6.45 -2.60 2.83
C ALA A 142 7.22 -3.36 1.74
N HIS A 143 7.60 -2.66 0.67
CA HIS A 143 8.11 -3.29 -0.54
C HIS A 143 9.33 -2.55 -1.13
N VAL A 144 10.35 -3.34 -1.49
CA VAL A 144 11.56 -2.94 -2.22
C VAL A 144 12.00 -4.10 -3.11
N GLY A 145 11.93 -3.96 -4.43
CA GLY A 145 12.44 -4.96 -5.38
C GLY A 145 11.33 -5.41 -6.31
N ASP A 146 11.38 -6.65 -6.78
CA ASP A 146 10.45 -7.23 -7.75
C ASP A 146 9.78 -8.52 -7.27
N SER A 147 10.01 -8.92 -6.01
CA SER A 147 9.12 -9.83 -5.31
C SER A 147 7.73 -9.20 -5.15
N ARG A 148 6.66 -9.99 -5.11
CA ARG A 148 5.28 -9.47 -5.25
C ARG A 148 4.37 -9.81 -4.09
N VAL A 149 3.37 -8.95 -3.86
CA VAL A 149 2.16 -9.28 -3.09
C VAL A 149 0.96 -9.29 -4.01
N TYR A 150 0.16 -10.34 -3.94
CA TYR A 150 -1.14 -10.42 -4.59
C TYR A 150 -2.28 -10.52 -3.55
N LEU A 151 -3.44 -9.98 -3.90
CA LEU A 151 -4.71 -10.19 -3.21
C LEU A 151 -5.62 -11.03 -4.10
N SER A 152 -6.00 -12.22 -3.61
CA SER A 152 -7.01 -13.06 -4.22
C SER A 152 -8.34 -12.84 -3.52
N ARG A 153 -9.32 -12.27 -4.24
CA ARG A 153 -10.66 -11.95 -3.73
C ARG A 153 -11.72 -12.27 -4.78
N THR A 154 -12.75 -13.01 -4.37
CA THR A 154 -13.88 -13.38 -5.25
C THR A 154 -13.47 -14.01 -6.59
N GLY A 155 -12.35 -14.73 -6.61
CA GLY A 155 -11.78 -15.36 -7.82
C GLY A 155 -10.96 -14.44 -8.73
N ALA A 156 -10.86 -13.15 -8.41
CA ALA A 156 -9.89 -12.23 -9.02
C ALA A 156 -8.56 -12.26 -8.26
N LEU A 157 -7.46 -12.02 -8.97
CA LEU A 157 -6.12 -11.92 -8.42
C LEU A 157 -5.55 -10.56 -8.82
N ASP A 158 -5.37 -9.68 -7.83
CA ASP A 158 -4.83 -8.35 -8.03
C ASP A 158 -3.41 -8.28 -7.50
N GLN A 159 -2.45 -7.87 -8.34
CA GLN A 159 -1.10 -7.55 -7.89
C GLN A 159 -1.14 -6.21 -7.13
N LEU A 160 -0.71 -6.21 -5.87
CA LEU A 160 -0.74 -5.02 -5.00
C LEU A 160 0.54 -4.20 -5.09
N THR A 161 1.70 -4.84 -5.28
CA THR A 161 3.01 -4.20 -5.39
C THR A 161 3.35 -3.92 -6.84
N MET A 162 4.15 -2.89 -7.11
CA MET A 162 4.69 -2.61 -8.44
C MET A 162 6.18 -2.91 -8.43
N ASP A 163 6.64 -3.74 -9.37
CA ASP A 163 8.03 -4.18 -9.39
C ASP A 163 8.98 -3.01 -9.59
N HIS A 164 10.05 -2.96 -8.81
CA HIS A 164 11.11 -1.98 -8.93
C HIS A 164 12.19 -2.46 -9.91
N THR A 165 11.79 -2.82 -11.13
CA THR A 165 12.70 -3.19 -12.22
C THR A 165 13.02 -2.00 -13.11
N LEU A 166 14.12 -2.09 -13.87
CA LEU A 166 14.51 -1.08 -14.84
C LEU A 166 13.41 -0.85 -15.89
N ALA A 167 12.70 -1.89 -16.31
CA ALA A 167 11.58 -1.73 -17.25
C ALA A 167 10.45 -0.89 -16.65
N GLU A 168 10.00 -1.21 -15.43
CA GLU A 168 8.93 -0.46 -14.78
C GLU A 168 9.35 0.99 -14.48
N GLU A 169 10.61 1.23 -14.10
CA GLU A 169 11.12 2.60 -13.95
C GLU A 169 11.14 3.38 -15.29
N LEU A 170 11.49 2.72 -16.41
CA LEU A 170 11.44 3.35 -17.73
C LEU A 170 10.00 3.63 -18.18
N VAL A 171 9.06 2.74 -17.88
CA VAL A 171 7.62 2.99 -18.12
C VAL A 171 7.16 4.20 -17.31
N ARG A 172 7.53 4.24 -16.03
CA ARG A 172 7.18 5.33 -15.12
C ARG A 172 7.63 6.70 -15.63
N VAL A 173 8.82 6.80 -16.22
CA VAL A 173 9.34 8.07 -16.77
C VAL A 173 8.95 8.32 -18.23
N GLY A 174 8.06 7.51 -18.80
CA GLY A 174 7.58 7.65 -20.19
C GLY A 174 8.66 7.36 -21.24
N ARG A 175 9.65 6.55 -20.90
CA ARG A 175 10.76 6.13 -21.78
C ARG A 175 10.56 4.74 -22.38
N LEU A 176 9.58 3.99 -21.89
CA LEU A 176 9.16 2.69 -22.39
C LEU A 176 7.63 2.64 -22.35
N GLU A 177 6.99 2.12 -23.39
CA GLU A 177 5.54 1.88 -23.34
C GLU A 177 5.26 0.61 -22.54
N ARG A 178 4.16 0.57 -21.78
CA ARG A 178 3.86 -0.57 -20.89
C ARG A 178 3.73 -1.89 -21.66
N ASP A 179 3.19 -1.85 -22.88
CA ASP A 179 3.04 -3.04 -23.73
C ASP A 179 4.40 -3.63 -24.16
N ASP A 180 5.46 -2.82 -24.18
CA ASP A 180 6.80 -3.24 -24.60
C ASP A 180 7.61 -3.92 -23.48
N VAL A 181 7.20 -3.79 -22.21
CA VAL A 181 7.89 -4.35 -21.03
C VAL A 181 8.18 -5.84 -21.21
N SER A 182 7.18 -6.58 -21.71
CA SER A 182 7.28 -8.04 -21.88
C SER A 182 8.41 -8.47 -22.83
N THR A 183 8.79 -7.62 -23.80
CA THR A 183 9.83 -7.91 -24.80
C THR A 183 11.15 -7.19 -24.51
N PHE A 184 11.18 -6.30 -23.51
CA PHE A 184 12.35 -5.52 -23.17
C PHE A 184 13.48 -6.41 -22.62
N ARG A 185 14.68 -6.26 -23.18
CA ARG A 185 15.84 -7.11 -22.84
C ARG A 185 16.21 -7.11 -21.35
N PHE A 186 16.03 -5.98 -20.67
CA PHE A 186 16.42 -5.78 -19.28
C PHE A 186 15.22 -5.72 -18.34
N ARG A 187 14.12 -6.41 -18.70
CA ARG A 187 12.87 -6.37 -17.95
C ARG A 187 12.96 -6.87 -16.50
N ASN A 188 13.85 -7.82 -16.24
CA ASN A 188 14.07 -8.40 -14.90
C ASN A 188 15.28 -7.76 -14.18
N VAL A 189 15.82 -6.63 -14.66
CA VAL A 189 16.93 -5.98 -13.96
C VAL A 189 16.37 -5.19 -12.80
N VAL A 190 16.60 -5.63 -11.56
CA VAL A 190 16.20 -4.93 -10.34
C VAL A 190 16.86 -3.54 -10.30
N ALA A 191 16.04 -2.50 -10.16
CA ALA A 191 16.46 -1.10 -10.08
C ALA A 191 16.48 -0.56 -8.64
N ARG A 192 15.78 -1.22 -7.70
CA ARG A 192 15.83 -0.89 -6.26
C ARG A 192 15.98 -2.17 -5.44
N ALA A 193 17.03 -2.24 -4.63
CA ALA A 193 17.27 -3.33 -3.69
C ALA A 193 17.84 -2.80 -2.37
N LEU A 194 17.67 -3.54 -1.28
CA LEU A 194 18.35 -3.25 -0.02
C LEU A 194 19.85 -3.51 -0.17
N GLY A 195 20.67 -2.68 0.48
CA GLY A 195 22.13 -2.81 0.48
C GLY A 195 22.85 -2.14 -0.69
N GLU A 196 22.13 -1.72 -1.74
CA GLU A 196 22.73 -1.04 -2.90
C GLU A 196 23.31 0.34 -2.52
N LYS A 197 22.56 1.08 -1.71
CA LYS A 197 22.86 2.46 -1.29
C LYS A 197 22.63 2.61 0.21
N ALA A 198 23.25 3.62 0.81
CA ALA A 198 23.08 3.92 2.25
C ALA A 198 21.62 4.21 2.63
N THR A 199 20.84 4.73 1.69
CA THR A 199 19.39 4.94 1.83
C THR A 199 18.65 4.22 0.72
N VAL A 200 17.40 3.83 1.00
CA VAL A 200 16.54 3.12 0.05
C VAL A 200 15.15 3.74 0.07
N GLN A 201 14.52 3.83 -1.11
CA GLN A 201 13.13 4.22 -1.23
C GLN A 201 12.24 3.00 -1.00
N ILE A 202 11.31 3.11 -0.05
CA ILE A 202 10.43 2.01 0.36
C ILE A 202 9.00 2.38 -0.01
N ASP A 203 8.32 1.46 -0.70
CA ASP A 203 6.90 1.60 -0.99
C ASP A 203 6.11 1.10 0.22
N LEU A 204 5.27 1.98 0.79
CA LEU A 204 4.51 1.75 2.02
C LEU A 204 3.04 2.10 1.80
N PHE A 205 2.17 1.11 1.92
CA PHE A 205 0.72 1.28 1.79
C PHE A 205 -0.01 0.22 2.62
N TYR A 206 -1.33 0.34 2.72
CA TYR A 206 -2.16 -0.69 3.32
C TYR A 206 -3.39 -0.96 2.46
N VAL A 207 -3.93 -2.17 2.58
CA VAL A 207 -5.17 -2.57 1.92
C VAL A 207 -6.18 -3.08 2.93
N ASP A 208 -7.46 -2.82 2.67
CA ASP A 208 -8.55 -3.32 3.49
C ASP A 208 -8.78 -4.80 3.20
N LEU A 209 -8.90 -5.58 4.27
CA LEU A 209 -9.14 -7.02 4.21
C LEU A 209 -10.59 -7.34 4.53
N ARG A 210 -11.10 -8.33 3.82
CA ARG A 210 -12.41 -8.95 3.99
C ARG A 210 -12.24 -10.41 4.41
N SER A 211 -13.30 -10.96 4.99
CA SER A 211 -13.36 -12.39 5.29
C SER A 211 -13.15 -13.21 4.02
N ASN A 212 -12.30 -14.24 4.10
CA ASN A 212 -11.91 -15.12 2.99
C ASN A 212 -11.01 -14.48 1.93
N ASP A 213 -10.45 -13.30 2.18
CA ASP A 213 -9.33 -12.83 1.38
C ASP A 213 -8.13 -13.76 1.54
N ARG A 214 -7.35 -13.87 0.46
CA ARG A 214 -6.09 -14.59 0.47
C ARG A 214 -4.98 -13.69 -0.05
N LEU A 215 -3.93 -13.51 0.74
CA LEU A 215 -2.73 -12.79 0.34
C LEU A 215 -1.68 -13.80 -0.12
N ILE A 216 -0.94 -13.45 -1.17
CA ILE A 216 0.15 -14.26 -1.71
C ILE A 216 1.37 -13.39 -1.81
N LEU A 217 2.43 -13.74 -1.09
CA LEU A 217 3.75 -13.17 -1.27
C LEU A 217 4.57 -14.17 -2.09
N CYS A 218 5.34 -13.70 -3.07
CA CYS A 218 6.30 -14.55 -3.78
C CYS A 218 7.56 -13.82 -4.23
N SER A 219 8.67 -14.56 -4.38
CA SER A 219 9.83 -14.10 -5.17
C SER A 219 9.54 -14.17 -6.67
N ASP A 220 10.44 -13.62 -7.48
CA ASP A 220 10.29 -13.59 -8.94
C ASP A 220 10.31 -15.01 -9.55
N GLY A 221 10.96 -15.97 -8.89
CA GLY A 221 10.97 -17.38 -9.28
C GLY A 221 9.59 -18.04 -9.33
N LEU A 222 8.55 -17.42 -8.74
CA LEU A 222 7.17 -17.77 -9.06
C LEU A 222 6.63 -16.97 -10.25
N SER A 223 6.63 -15.64 -10.16
CA SER A 223 5.92 -14.76 -11.09
C SER A 223 6.48 -14.77 -12.51
N ASP A 224 7.77 -15.07 -12.67
CA ASP A 224 8.42 -15.19 -13.97
C ASP A 224 8.06 -16.49 -14.70
N TYR A 225 7.71 -17.53 -13.95
CA TYR A 225 7.47 -18.88 -14.48
C TYR A 225 5.98 -19.25 -14.48
N VAL A 226 5.15 -18.61 -13.67
CA VAL A 226 3.73 -18.92 -13.51
C VAL A 226 2.89 -17.67 -13.73
N LYS A 227 2.08 -17.67 -14.80
CA LYS A 227 1.18 -16.57 -15.13
C LYS A 227 0.12 -16.36 -14.05
N ASP A 228 -0.28 -15.11 -13.81
CA ASP A 228 -1.29 -14.71 -12.81
C ASP A 228 -2.57 -15.55 -12.83
N ARG A 229 -3.12 -15.86 -14.02
CA ARG A 229 -4.29 -16.73 -14.15
C ARG A 229 -4.08 -18.09 -13.47
N LYS A 230 -2.89 -18.67 -13.63
CA LYS A 230 -2.55 -19.97 -13.05
C LYS A 230 -2.30 -19.84 -11.55
N ILE A 231 -1.70 -18.74 -11.10
CA ILE A 231 -1.58 -18.42 -9.67
C ILE A 231 -2.98 -18.37 -9.05
N ALA A 232 -3.91 -17.62 -9.64
CA ALA A 232 -5.31 -17.49 -9.18
C ALA A 232 -6.05 -18.84 -9.08
N GLU A 233 -5.75 -19.79 -9.95
CA GLU A 233 -6.28 -21.16 -9.86
C GLU A 233 -5.63 -21.96 -8.72
N LEU A 234 -4.30 -21.96 -8.65
CA LEU A 234 -3.53 -22.83 -7.74
C LEU A 234 -3.59 -22.39 -6.29
N VAL A 235 -3.82 -21.10 -6.03
CA VAL A 235 -3.95 -20.59 -4.66
C VAL A 235 -5.11 -21.25 -3.94
N HIS A 236 -6.12 -21.80 -4.62
CA HIS A 236 -7.27 -22.49 -4.03
C HIS A 236 -7.03 -23.98 -3.70
N SER A 237 -5.83 -24.51 -3.94
CA SER A 237 -5.51 -25.89 -3.57
C SER A 237 -5.41 -26.07 -2.05
N ASN A 238 -5.41 -27.33 -1.58
CA ASN A 238 -5.22 -27.65 -0.16
C ASN A 238 -3.81 -27.35 0.36
N THR A 239 -2.83 -27.24 -0.55
CA THR A 239 -1.43 -26.99 -0.25
C THR A 239 -0.91 -25.91 -1.21
N PRO A 240 -1.41 -24.68 -1.11
CA PRO A 240 -1.29 -23.69 -2.18
C PRO A 240 0.17 -23.28 -2.43
N ALA A 241 0.96 -23.06 -1.38
CA ALA A 241 2.39 -22.77 -1.53
C ALA A 241 3.15 -23.90 -2.27
N LYS A 242 2.86 -25.16 -1.92
CA LYS A 242 3.44 -26.33 -2.60
C LYS A 242 3.03 -26.41 -4.07
N SER A 243 1.74 -26.25 -4.35
CA SER A 243 1.23 -26.30 -5.72
C SER A 243 1.81 -25.19 -6.61
N LEU A 244 2.06 -24.00 -6.05
CA LEU A 244 2.67 -22.89 -6.75
C LEU A 244 4.16 -23.14 -7.06
N VAL A 245 4.93 -23.61 -6.07
CA VAL A 245 6.34 -24.00 -6.25
C VAL A 245 6.49 -25.13 -7.27
N GLU A 246 5.65 -26.17 -7.20
CA GLU A 246 5.66 -27.27 -8.16
C GLU A 246 5.34 -26.79 -9.59
N ALA A 247 4.44 -25.82 -9.73
CA ALA A 247 4.13 -25.23 -11.04
C ALA A 247 5.30 -24.40 -11.59
N ALA A 248 5.98 -23.61 -10.75
CA ALA A 248 7.17 -22.86 -11.14
C ALA A 248 8.30 -23.79 -11.62
N ASN A 249 8.59 -24.84 -10.84
CA ASN A 249 9.57 -25.85 -11.20
C ASN A 249 9.17 -26.63 -12.47
N GLY A 250 7.89 -26.95 -12.62
CA GLY A 250 7.35 -27.58 -13.83
C GLY A 250 7.47 -26.72 -15.10
N ASN A 251 7.53 -25.40 -14.95
CA ASN A 251 7.71 -24.44 -16.05
C ASN A 251 9.18 -24.04 -16.28
N GLY A 252 10.13 -24.74 -15.65
CA GLY A 252 11.56 -24.61 -15.90
C GLY A 252 12.41 -24.52 -14.64
N GLY A 253 11.87 -23.93 -13.56
CA GLY A 253 12.57 -23.83 -12.27
C GLY A 253 13.95 -23.18 -12.36
N GLY A 254 14.08 -22.12 -13.17
CA GLY A 254 15.38 -21.50 -13.45
C GLY A 254 15.92 -20.64 -12.30
N ASP A 255 15.11 -20.37 -11.29
CA ASP A 255 15.48 -19.60 -10.10
C ASP A 255 15.04 -20.26 -8.79
N ASN A 256 15.52 -19.70 -7.67
CA ASN A 256 14.94 -19.96 -6.36
C ASN A 256 13.47 -19.52 -6.35
N VAL A 257 12.61 -20.27 -5.70
CA VAL A 257 11.18 -19.96 -5.65
C VAL A 257 10.67 -20.03 -4.22
N SER A 258 10.16 -18.90 -3.74
CA SER A 258 9.63 -18.75 -2.40
C SER A 258 8.23 -18.18 -2.43
N VAL A 259 7.33 -18.80 -1.68
CA VAL A 259 5.91 -18.46 -1.66
C VAL A 259 5.40 -18.49 -0.23
N VAL A 260 4.62 -17.48 0.16
CA VAL A 260 3.80 -17.46 1.37
C VAL A 260 2.36 -17.15 0.97
N VAL A 261 1.44 -18.05 1.30
CA VAL A 261 0.01 -17.87 1.09
C VAL A 261 -0.66 -17.72 2.45
N VAL A 262 -1.43 -16.65 2.64
CA VAL A 262 -2.07 -16.30 3.91
C VAL A 262 -3.58 -16.21 3.73
N ASP A 263 -4.30 -17.04 4.47
CA ASP A 263 -5.75 -16.94 4.62
C ASP A 263 -6.12 -15.92 5.67
N VAL A 264 -7.05 -15.04 5.33
CA VAL A 264 -7.64 -14.06 6.23
C VAL A 264 -9.04 -14.55 6.61
N LEU A 265 -9.14 -15.14 7.80
CA LEU A 265 -10.36 -15.77 8.32
C LEU A 265 -11.04 -14.85 9.32
N GLU A 266 -12.38 -14.83 9.35
CA GLU A 266 -13.09 -14.18 10.45
C GLU A 266 -12.85 -14.94 11.77
N ALA A 267 -12.64 -14.18 12.84
CA ALA A 267 -12.75 -14.72 14.19
C ALA A 267 -14.18 -15.24 14.39
N SER A 268 -14.33 -16.54 14.60
CA SER A 268 -15.61 -17.10 15.04
C SER A 268 -15.91 -16.56 16.45
N SER A 269 -16.84 -15.62 16.58
CA SER A 269 -17.49 -15.33 17.87
C SER A 269 -18.98 -15.14 17.70
N ALA A 270 -19.71 -15.76 18.64
CA ALA A 270 -21.15 -15.80 18.76
C ALA A 270 -21.77 -14.47 19.21
N ASP A 271 -21.22 -13.32 18.83
CA ASP A 271 -21.76 -12.02 19.20
C ASP A 271 -21.96 -11.14 17.95
N LYS A 272 -23.13 -11.34 17.34
CA LYS A 272 -23.64 -10.47 16.28
C LYS A 272 -24.12 -9.18 16.93
N THR A 273 -23.26 -8.17 16.97
CA THR A 273 -23.74 -6.79 17.07
C THR A 273 -23.80 -6.22 15.66
N THR A 274 -25.02 -6.06 15.18
CA THR A 274 -25.41 -5.55 13.87
C THR A 274 -24.74 -4.21 13.58
N THR A 275 -23.74 -4.19 12.71
CA THR A 275 -23.27 -2.95 12.08
C THR A 275 -24.12 -2.65 10.85
N VAL A 276 -24.53 -1.39 10.74
CA VAL A 276 -25.29 -0.82 9.62
C VAL A 276 -24.56 -1.09 8.30
N PRO A 277 -25.23 -1.35 7.16
CA PRO A 277 -24.56 -1.56 5.89
C PRO A 277 -23.82 -0.28 5.49
N SER A 278 -22.50 -0.24 5.67
CA SER A 278 -21.66 0.74 5.01
C SER A 278 -21.59 0.40 3.52
N MET A 279 -21.42 1.42 2.68
CA MET A 279 -21.07 1.18 1.28
C MET A 279 -19.83 0.28 1.20
N PRO A 280 -19.73 -0.62 0.21
CA PRO A 280 -18.57 -1.49 0.08
C PRO A 280 -17.31 -0.63 -0.04
N ALA A 281 -16.33 -0.88 0.84
CA ALA A 281 -15.02 -0.24 0.79
C ALA A 281 -14.39 -0.49 -0.58
N MET A 282 -13.77 0.54 -1.15
CA MET A 282 -13.23 0.51 -2.51
C MET A 282 -12.03 -0.47 -2.59
N GLU A 283 -11.90 -1.22 -3.70
CA GLU A 283 -10.72 -2.08 -3.95
C GLU A 283 -9.45 -1.21 -4.04
N HIS A 284 -8.28 -1.71 -3.62
CA HIS A 284 -7.04 -0.90 -3.62
C HIS A 284 -6.71 -0.31 -5.01
N THR A 285 -6.78 -1.14 -6.05
CA THR A 285 -6.58 -0.73 -7.45
C THR A 285 -7.63 0.30 -7.91
N GLU A 286 -8.87 0.16 -7.44
CA GLU A 286 -9.93 1.13 -7.69
C GLU A 286 -9.62 2.46 -6.98
N LYS A 287 -9.13 2.46 -5.74
CA LYS A 287 -8.72 3.68 -5.02
C LYS A 287 -7.62 4.44 -5.77
N VAL A 288 -6.59 3.74 -6.23
CA VAL A 288 -5.48 4.33 -7.00
C VAL A 288 -5.99 4.95 -8.31
N THR A 289 -6.87 4.25 -9.00
CA THR A 289 -7.51 4.73 -10.24
C THR A 289 -8.36 5.96 -9.99
N VAL A 290 -9.22 5.91 -8.96
CA VAL A 290 -10.10 7.00 -8.56
C VAL A 290 -9.30 8.24 -8.17
N LEU A 291 -8.23 8.09 -7.38
CA LEU A 291 -7.32 9.19 -7.05
C LEU A 291 -6.83 9.90 -8.32
N GLY A 292 -6.45 9.15 -9.36
CA GLY A 292 -6.01 9.75 -10.63
C GLY A 292 -7.06 10.59 -11.35
N GLY A 293 -8.35 10.33 -11.12
CA GLY A 293 -9.45 11.11 -11.68
C GLY A 293 -9.81 12.36 -10.88
N LEU A 294 -9.26 12.54 -9.67
CA LEU A 294 -9.53 13.70 -8.84
C LEU A 294 -8.67 14.87 -9.30
N TYR A 295 -9.26 16.06 -9.42
CA TYR A 295 -8.56 17.28 -9.86
C TYR A 295 -7.23 17.49 -9.13
N PHE A 296 -7.22 17.19 -7.84
CA PHE A 296 -6.07 17.37 -6.96
C PHE A 296 -4.90 16.41 -7.22
N CYS A 297 -5.20 15.25 -7.80
CA CYS A 297 -4.28 14.13 -7.95
C CYS A 297 -4.08 13.77 -9.43
N GLN A 298 -4.68 14.51 -10.36
CA GLN A 298 -4.65 14.25 -11.81
C GLN A 298 -3.24 14.32 -12.43
N HIS A 299 -2.31 15.01 -11.78
CA HIS A 299 -0.91 15.14 -12.23
C HIS A 299 0.04 14.22 -11.47
N LEU A 300 -0.47 13.42 -10.54
CA LEU A 300 0.31 12.41 -9.82
C LEU A 300 0.40 11.15 -10.69
N THR A 301 1.62 10.61 -10.77
CA THR A 301 1.87 9.26 -11.29
C THR A 301 1.23 8.20 -10.40
N GLU A 302 1.13 6.96 -10.86
CA GLU A 302 0.53 5.88 -10.08
C GLU A 302 1.25 5.62 -8.74
N ASP A 303 2.59 5.62 -8.76
CA ASP A 303 3.44 5.52 -7.57
C ASP A 303 3.20 6.67 -6.58
N GLU A 304 3.08 7.89 -7.09
CA GLU A 304 2.75 9.06 -6.26
C GLU A 304 1.34 8.95 -5.66
N ARG A 305 0.38 8.38 -6.39
CA ARG A 305 -0.97 8.12 -5.86
C ARG A 305 -0.97 7.06 -4.78
N LEU A 306 -0.15 6.00 -4.90
CA LEU A 306 0.05 5.01 -3.85
C LEU A 306 0.61 5.65 -2.56
N LYS A 307 1.59 6.54 -2.71
CA LYS A 307 2.13 7.32 -1.58
C LYS A 307 1.09 8.23 -0.94
N VAL A 308 0.24 8.89 -1.74
CA VAL A 308 -0.89 9.69 -1.21
C VAL A 308 -1.89 8.79 -0.49
N LEU A 309 -2.13 7.57 -0.98
CA LEU A 309 -3.11 6.66 -0.40
C LEU A 309 -2.80 6.30 1.08
N ARG A 310 -1.51 6.34 1.48
CA ARG A 310 -1.08 6.20 2.88
C ARG A 310 -1.70 7.23 3.83
N TYR A 311 -2.04 8.41 3.31
CA TYR A 311 -2.46 9.58 4.07
C TYR A 311 -3.95 9.90 3.95
N VAL A 312 -4.65 9.30 2.98
CA VAL A 312 -6.09 9.54 2.79
C VAL A 312 -6.94 8.51 3.54
N HIS A 313 -8.11 8.93 3.98
CA HIS A 313 -9.11 8.09 4.63
C HIS A 313 -10.42 8.14 3.88
N GLU A 314 -11.09 7.00 3.77
CA GLU A 314 -12.47 6.99 3.29
C GLU A 314 -13.43 7.53 4.35
N VAL A 315 -14.31 8.42 3.91
CA VAL A 315 -15.40 8.95 4.72
C VAL A 315 -16.69 8.78 3.93
N ASN A 316 -17.65 8.09 4.53
CA ASN A 316 -18.99 7.90 3.99
C ASN A 316 -19.96 8.78 4.76
N VAL A 317 -20.74 9.59 4.05
CA VAL A 317 -21.70 10.53 4.65
C VAL A 317 -23.07 10.31 4.01
N ALA A 318 -24.09 10.10 4.84
CA ALA A 318 -25.45 9.89 4.35
C ALA A 318 -26.07 11.21 3.85
N ALA A 319 -27.05 11.12 2.95
CA ALA A 319 -27.78 12.29 2.48
C ALA A 319 -28.41 13.06 3.65
N GLY A 320 -28.33 14.39 3.61
CA GLY A 320 -28.81 15.29 4.65
C GLY A 320 -27.85 15.50 5.83
N GLN A 321 -26.76 14.74 5.93
CA GLN A 321 -25.77 14.94 6.98
C GLN A 321 -24.77 16.04 6.62
N HIS A 322 -24.34 16.80 7.62
CA HIS A 322 -23.25 17.75 7.46
C HIS A 322 -21.91 17.00 7.41
N ILE A 323 -21.10 17.35 6.42
CA ILE A 323 -19.73 16.87 6.30
C ILE A 323 -18.79 17.74 7.15
N VAL A 324 -18.96 19.07 7.07
CA VAL A 324 -18.30 20.06 7.94
C VAL A 324 -19.27 21.20 8.25
N ARG A 325 -19.08 21.87 9.39
CA ARG A 325 -19.89 23.04 9.77
C ARG A 325 -19.09 24.33 9.74
N GLU A 326 -19.73 25.41 9.33
CA GLU A 326 -19.13 26.75 9.42
C GLU A 326 -18.71 27.07 10.88
N GLY A 327 -17.55 27.69 11.04
CA GLY A 327 -16.95 27.99 12.34
C GLY A 327 -16.27 26.80 13.03
N GLU A 328 -16.42 25.58 12.52
CA GLU A 328 -15.75 24.40 13.05
C GLU A 328 -14.22 24.53 12.91
N ARG A 329 -13.48 24.16 13.96
CA ARG A 329 -12.02 24.08 13.92
C ARG A 329 -11.61 22.70 13.42
N SER A 330 -11.52 22.58 12.10
CA SER A 330 -10.96 21.42 11.42
C SER A 330 -10.22 21.93 10.19
N ASP A 331 -9.01 21.41 9.98
CA ASP A 331 -8.14 21.71 8.85
C ASP A 331 -8.05 20.54 7.85
N ASP A 332 -8.96 19.58 7.96
CA ASP A 332 -9.07 18.46 7.03
C ASP A 332 -9.44 18.95 5.62
N PHE A 333 -8.90 18.26 4.63
CA PHE A 333 -9.21 18.45 3.23
C PHE A 333 -9.99 17.26 2.70
N TYR A 334 -11.04 17.52 1.91
CA TYR A 334 -11.93 16.49 1.41
C TYR A 334 -11.97 16.48 -0.11
N LEU A 335 -11.83 15.29 -0.69
CA LEU A 335 -11.96 15.01 -2.11
C LEU A 335 -13.23 14.19 -2.33
N CYS A 336 -14.12 14.69 -3.18
CA CYS A 336 -15.38 14.03 -3.50
C CYS A 336 -15.18 12.94 -4.56
N VAL A 337 -15.23 11.68 -4.13
CA VAL A 337 -15.14 10.51 -5.01
C VAL A 337 -16.48 10.27 -5.71
N LYS A 338 -17.57 10.20 -4.92
CA LYS A 338 -18.94 10.01 -5.39
C LYS A 338 -19.91 10.83 -4.56
N GLY A 339 -21.02 11.22 -5.18
CA GLY A 339 -22.10 11.96 -4.54
C GLY A 339 -22.10 13.45 -4.86
N ARG A 340 -22.97 14.19 -4.17
CA ARG A 340 -23.15 15.63 -4.31
C ARG A 340 -23.32 16.27 -2.94
N ALA A 341 -22.71 17.43 -2.75
CA ALA A 341 -22.84 18.21 -1.54
C ALA A 341 -23.11 19.69 -1.86
N GLU A 342 -23.90 20.36 -1.03
CA GLU A 342 -24.08 21.81 -1.10
C GLU A 342 -23.13 22.52 -0.14
N VAL A 343 -22.68 23.70 -0.55
CA VAL A 343 -21.87 24.59 0.27
C VAL A 343 -22.70 25.81 0.61
N CYS A 344 -22.84 26.09 1.90
CA CYS A 344 -23.62 27.21 2.42
C CYS A 344 -22.76 28.09 3.34
N ILE A 345 -22.88 29.41 3.18
CA ILE A 345 -22.28 30.43 4.05
C ILE A 345 -23.43 31.24 4.64
N ASP A 346 -23.48 31.39 5.97
CA ASP A 346 -24.60 32.04 6.66
C ASP A 346 -25.98 31.47 6.26
N GLY A 347 -26.03 30.16 5.98
CA GLY A 347 -27.23 29.45 5.54
C GLY A 347 -27.63 29.70 4.07
N ILE A 348 -26.93 30.55 3.34
CA ILE A 348 -27.16 30.80 1.91
C ILE A 348 -26.30 29.84 1.09
N ARG A 349 -26.94 29.11 0.17
CA ARG A 349 -26.23 28.21 -0.74
C ARG A 349 -25.39 29.02 -1.73
N VAL A 350 -24.08 28.81 -1.70
CA VAL A 350 -23.11 29.52 -2.56
C VAL A 350 -22.49 28.62 -3.63
N ASN A 351 -22.46 27.30 -3.42
CA ASN A 351 -21.89 26.36 -4.40
C ASN A 351 -22.47 24.94 -4.28
N GLU A 352 -22.18 24.09 -5.26
CA GLU A 352 -22.44 22.65 -5.25
C GLU A 352 -21.17 21.89 -5.64
N ILE A 353 -20.80 20.91 -4.82
CA ILE A 353 -19.68 20.00 -5.09
C ILE A 353 -20.24 18.76 -5.77
N ARG A 354 -19.66 18.41 -6.91
CA ARG A 354 -19.98 17.21 -7.71
C ARG A 354 -18.74 16.33 -7.84
N GLY A 355 -18.90 15.13 -8.40
CA GLY A 355 -17.81 14.14 -8.54
C GLY A 355 -16.52 14.76 -9.07
N SER A 356 -15.39 14.35 -8.48
CA SER A 356 -14.04 14.92 -8.62
C SER A 356 -13.79 16.32 -8.04
N GLY A 357 -14.80 16.95 -7.42
CA GLY A 357 -14.65 18.22 -6.70
C GLY A 357 -14.02 18.05 -5.32
N HIS A 358 -13.69 19.17 -4.67
CA HIS A 358 -13.00 19.20 -3.38
C HIS A 358 -13.33 20.43 -2.54
N PHE A 359 -13.09 20.34 -1.24
CA PHE A 359 -13.27 21.43 -0.29
C PHE A 359 -12.37 21.30 0.94
N GLY A 360 -12.19 22.42 1.64
CA GLY A 360 -11.36 22.50 2.84
C GLY A 360 -9.94 22.95 2.57
N GLU A 361 -9.59 23.31 1.32
CA GLU A 361 -8.26 23.76 0.92
C GLU A 361 -7.78 25.00 1.69
N ILE A 362 -8.71 25.92 2.00
CA ILE A 362 -8.40 27.12 2.77
C ILE A 362 -8.01 26.75 4.19
N ALA A 363 -8.75 25.85 4.84
CA ALA A 363 -8.47 25.43 6.22
C ALA A 363 -7.16 24.62 6.29
N LEU A 364 -6.91 23.75 5.30
CA LEU A 364 -5.65 23.01 5.17
C LEU A 364 -4.42 23.93 5.11
N VAL A 365 -4.50 25.00 4.32
CA VAL A 365 -3.38 25.93 4.11
C VAL A 365 -3.26 26.97 5.23
N SER A 366 -4.37 27.59 5.63
CA SER A 366 -4.39 28.72 6.56
C SER A 366 -4.51 28.32 8.03
N GLY A 367 -5.02 27.13 8.34
CA GLY A 367 -5.39 26.71 9.69
C GLY A 367 -6.58 27.45 10.29
N GLN A 368 -7.33 28.22 9.48
CA GLN A 368 -8.52 28.93 9.96
C GLN A 368 -9.72 27.98 10.10
N ALA A 369 -10.70 28.41 10.90
CA ALA A 369 -11.97 27.70 11.03
C ALA A 369 -12.69 27.61 9.67
N ARG A 370 -13.59 26.64 9.54
CA ARG A 370 -14.38 26.44 8.31
C ARG A 370 -15.14 27.71 7.95
N SER A 371 -14.95 28.18 6.71
CA SER A 371 -15.63 29.35 6.16
C SER A 371 -17.03 29.07 5.63
N ALA A 372 -17.45 27.81 5.61
CA ALA A 372 -18.74 27.38 5.09
C ALA A 372 -19.17 26.05 5.72
N THR A 373 -20.48 25.82 5.75
CA THR A 373 -21.07 24.50 6.03
C THR A 373 -21.17 23.72 4.73
N VAL A 374 -20.80 22.44 4.76
CA VAL A 374 -20.97 21.54 3.62
C VAL A 374 -21.90 20.40 4.02
N THR A 375 -22.99 20.23 3.28
CA THR A 375 -24.05 19.25 3.57
C THR A 375 -24.20 18.29 2.40
N ALA A 376 -24.26 16.99 2.68
CA ALA A 376 -24.46 15.97 1.66
C ALA A 376 -25.89 16.05 1.09
N ILE A 377 -26.03 16.27 -0.21
CA ILE A 377 -27.33 16.26 -0.92
C ILE A 377 -27.74 14.80 -1.23
N SER A 378 -26.76 13.98 -1.59
CA SER A 378 -26.90 12.53 -1.76
C SER A 378 -25.94 11.82 -0.81
N ALA A 379 -25.99 10.49 -0.73
CA ALA A 379 -24.89 9.75 -0.12
C ALA A 379 -23.57 10.15 -0.80
N CYS A 380 -22.57 10.48 0.01
CA CYS A 380 -21.26 10.94 -0.42
C CYS A 380 -20.20 9.95 0.04
N HIS A 381 -19.28 9.62 -0.86
CA HIS A 381 -18.06 8.92 -0.57
C HIS A 381 -16.90 9.87 -0.84
N LEU A 382 -16.07 10.09 0.18
CA LEU A 382 -15.04 11.10 0.19
C LEU A 382 -13.70 10.49 0.59
N PHE A 383 -12.61 11.04 0.08
CA PHE A 383 -11.30 10.90 0.70
C PHE A 383 -11.01 12.12 1.58
N ARG A 384 -10.67 11.89 2.85
CA ARG A 384 -10.23 12.89 3.82
C ARG A 384 -8.72 12.83 3.97
N LEU A 385 -8.05 13.97 3.84
CA LEU A 385 -6.64 14.17 4.11
C LEU A 385 -6.49 15.18 5.24
N SER A 386 -5.90 14.79 6.35
CA SER A 386 -5.65 15.71 7.47
C SER A 386 -4.52 16.69 7.13
N ARG A 387 -4.45 17.79 7.85
CA ARG A 387 -3.33 18.75 7.71
C ARG A 387 -1.99 18.14 8.10
N ASP A 388 -1.96 17.38 9.20
CA ASP A 388 -0.75 16.67 9.63
C ASP A 388 -0.31 15.64 8.57
N GLY A 389 -1.26 14.92 7.98
CA GLY A 389 -1.00 13.98 6.89
C GLY A 389 -0.45 14.69 5.65
N PHE A 390 -1.02 15.83 5.26
CA PHE A 390 -0.51 16.64 4.15
C PHE A 390 0.91 17.17 4.42
N TYR A 391 1.19 17.63 5.65
CA TYR A 391 2.53 18.09 6.02
C TYR A 391 3.56 16.96 6.02
N ASP A 392 3.24 15.80 6.61
CA ASP A 392 4.15 14.64 6.63
C ASP A 392 4.44 14.16 5.21
N LEU A 393 3.40 14.03 4.37
CA LEU A 393 3.56 13.72 2.95
C LEU A 393 4.46 14.74 2.25
N SER A 394 4.26 16.03 2.52
CA SER A 394 5.05 17.10 1.89
C SER A 394 6.51 17.10 2.31
N GLN A 395 6.81 16.70 3.55
CA GLN A 395 8.18 16.56 4.05
C GLN A 395 8.87 15.33 3.45
N LYS A 396 8.14 14.23 3.27
CA LYS A 396 8.69 12.96 2.78
C LYS A 396 8.82 12.91 1.25
N ASP A 397 7.97 13.61 0.51
CA ASP A 397 8.02 13.63 -0.96
C ASP A 397 7.75 15.04 -1.51
N GLN A 398 8.84 15.73 -1.85
CA GLN A 398 8.79 17.11 -2.37
C GLN A 398 8.10 17.21 -3.74
N ALA A 399 8.21 16.17 -4.58
CA ALA A 399 7.60 16.18 -5.90
C ALA A 399 6.07 16.14 -5.80
N ILE A 400 5.55 15.29 -4.92
CA ILE A 400 4.12 15.23 -4.60
C ILE A 400 3.66 16.56 -3.99
N ALA A 401 4.42 17.11 -3.04
CA ALA A 401 4.11 18.40 -2.41
C ALA A 401 3.93 19.52 -3.45
N VAL A 402 4.88 19.65 -4.38
CA VAL A 402 4.84 20.67 -5.44
C VAL A 402 3.62 20.48 -6.32
N LYS A 403 3.33 19.26 -6.78
CA LYS A 403 2.17 18.97 -7.63
C LYS A 403 0.84 19.26 -6.92
N MET A 404 0.71 18.88 -5.66
CA MET A 404 -0.49 19.13 -4.86
C MET A 404 -0.67 20.62 -4.54
N LEU A 405 0.38 21.32 -4.12
CA LEU A 405 0.34 22.78 -3.87
C LEU A 405 0.01 23.57 -5.14
N TRP A 406 0.53 23.12 -6.28
CA TRP A 406 0.19 23.69 -7.58
C TRP A 406 -1.30 23.50 -7.90
N ALA A 407 -1.85 22.31 -7.66
CA ALA A 407 -3.29 22.04 -7.84
C ALA A 407 -4.17 22.89 -6.89
N ILE A 408 -3.77 23.09 -5.63
CA ILE A 408 -4.44 24.04 -4.71
C ILE A 408 -4.43 25.43 -5.32
N SER A 409 -3.25 25.90 -5.75
CA SER A 409 -3.05 27.26 -6.26
C SER A 409 -3.91 27.53 -7.50
N GLN A 410 -3.95 26.59 -8.45
CA GLN A 410 -4.82 26.68 -9.62
C GLN A 410 -6.31 26.71 -9.24
N SER A 411 -6.73 25.85 -8.31
CA SER A 411 -8.12 25.83 -7.86
C SER A 411 -8.55 27.13 -7.18
N LEU A 412 -7.69 27.70 -6.31
CA LEU A 412 -7.97 28.97 -5.65
C LEU A 412 -8.02 30.13 -6.65
N ALA A 413 -7.09 30.17 -7.60
CA ALA A 413 -7.07 31.18 -8.65
C ALA A 413 -8.37 31.15 -9.48
N GLN A 414 -8.82 29.96 -9.89
CA GLN A 414 -10.06 29.79 -10.65
C GLN A 414 -11.28 30.29 -9.86
N ARG A 415 -11.39 29.97 -8.56
CA ARG A 415 -12.51 30.44 -7.71
C ARG A 415 -12.52 31.96 -7.57
N VAL A 416 -11.35 32.59 -7.42
CA VAL A 416 -11.26 34.05 -7.35
C VAL A 416 -11.74 34.68 -8.66
N THR A 417 -11.38 34.10 -9.80
CA THR A 417 -11.85 34.55 -11.12
C THR A 417 -13.37 34.38 -11.26
N GLU A 418 -13.93 33.24 -10.89
CA GLU A 418 -15.37 32.96 -10.93
C GLU A 418 -16.18 33.93 -10.06
N LEU A 419 -15.74 34.14 -8.81
CA LEU A 419 -16.34 35.12 -7.89
C LEU A 419 -16.26 36.54 -8.46
N SER A 420 -15.13 36.92 -9.05
CA SER A 420 -14.97 38.23 -9.68
C SER A 420 -15.97 38.43 -10.83
N HIS A 421 -16.18 37.40 -11.66
CA HIS A 421 -17.18 37.45 -12.73
C HIS A 421 -18.61 37.54 -12.18
N GLN A 422 -18.95 36.80 -11.13
CA GLN A 422 -20.27 36.86 -10.49
C GLN A 422 -20.55 38.25 -9.92
N VAL A 423 -19.60 38.86 -9.21
CA VAL A 423 -19.74 40.22 -8.65
C VAL A 423 -19.92 41.26 -9.77
N VAL A 424 -19.16 41.15 -10.87
CA VAL A 424 -19.33 42.05 -12.02
C VAL A 424 -20.69 41.87 -12.69
N SER A 425 -21.18 40.63 -12.80
CA SER A 425 -22.50 40.35 -13.38
C SER A 425 -23.64 40.88 -12.51
N ALA A 426 -23.54 40.73 -11.19
CA ALA A 426 -24.52 41.21 -10.22
C ALA A 426 -24.58 42.74 -10.12
N LYS A 427 -23.48 43.45 -10.45
CA LYS A 427 -23.47 44.92 -10.55
C LYS A 427 -24.09 45.44 -11.85
N ARG A 428 -24.28 44.58 -12.86
CA ARG A 428 -24.85 44.95 -14.18
C ARG A 428 -26.34 44.63 -14.30
N SER A 429 -26.86 43.76 -13.43
CA SER A 429 -28.29 43.51 -13.19
C SER A 429 -28.82 44.46 -12.14
#